data_AF-A0A392SNH1-F1
#
_entry.id   AF-A0A392SNH1-F1
#
_cell.length_a   1.000
_cell.length_b   1.000
_cell.length_c   1.000
_cell.angle_alpha   90.00
_cell.angle_beta   90.00
_cell.angle_gamma   90.00
#
_symmetry.space_group_name_H-M   'P 1'
#
loop_
_entity.id
_entity.type
_entity.pdbx_description
1 polymer ?
#
loop_
_entity_poly.entity_id
_entity_poly.type
_entity_poly.pdbx_seq_one_letter_code
_entity_poly.pdbx_strand_id
1 'polypeptide(L)'
;FWPRCEVFTQEDADKEYAFKVTEDPENNTGKSRKDLGLKEFTETEIRSGVTGYEVTITQNTIAELLKIPNQGIFMTFTPTSGKMSTFVKRIAKKCYEDEDAE
;
A
#
# COMPACT_ATOMS: atom_id res chain seq x y z
N PHE A 1 17.84 8.32 1.15
CA PHE A 1 17.10 7.19 0.56
C PHE A 1 16.45 6.43 1.71
N TRP A 2 15.15 6.14 1.64
CA TRP A 2 14.32 5.63 2.75
C TRP A 2 14.96 4.44 3.50
N PRO A 3 15.64 4.64 4.64
CA PRO A 3 16.24 3.52 5.36
C PRO A 3 15.14 2.81 6.13
N ARG A 4 15.00 1.49 5.96
CA ARG A 4 14.03 0.63 6.68
C ARG A 4 12.57 1.02 6.41
N CYS A 5 12.09 0.68 5.22
CA CYS A 5 10.66 0.65 4.91
C CYS A 5 10.22 -0.80 4.70
N GLU A 6 9.10 -1.18 5.32
CA GLU A 6 8.49 -2.50 5.18
C GLU A 6 7.05 -2.32 4.70
N VAL A 7 6.63 -3.19 3.79
CA VAL A 7 5.23 -3.27 3.36
C VAL A 7 4.50 -4.10 4.40
N PHE A 8 3.52 -3.48 5.05
CA PHE A 8 2.71 -4.10 6.08
C PHE A 8 1.34 -4.45 5.49
N THR A 9 1.04 -5.75 5.44
CA THR A 9 -0.18 -6.29 4.83
C THR A 9 -1.20 -6.70 5.89
N GLN A 10 -2.41 -7.07 5.44
CA GLN A 10 -3.43 -7.63 6.32
C GLN A 10 -2.92 -8.87 7.07
N GLU A 11 -2.15 -9.74 6.41
CA GLU A 11 -1.58 -10.92 7.06
C GLU A 11 -0.62 -10.56 8.19
N ASP A 12 0.15 -9.49 8.02
CA ASP A 12 1.08 -9.01 9.05
C ASP A 12 0.31 -8.38 10.21
N ALA A 13 -0.80 -7.67 9.92
CA ALA A 13 -1.72 -7.20 10.93
C ALA A 13 -2.29 -8.36 11.76
N ASP A 14 -2.79 -9.40 11.10
CA ASP A 14 -3.39 -10.56 11.77
C ASP A 14 -2.36 -11.32 12.60
N LYS A 15 -1.12 -11.46 12.12
CA LYS A 15 0.00 -12.03 12.89
C LYS A 15 0.30 -11.19 14.13
N GLU A 16 0.45 -9.86 13.98
CA GLU A 16 0.71 -8.95 15.10
C GLU A 16 -0.37 -9.04 16.19
N TYR A 17 -1.63 -9.14 15.78
CA TYR A 17 -2.76 -9.37 16.69
C TYR A 17 -2.66 -10.73 17.39
N ALA A 18 -2.42 -11.81 16.63
CA ALA A 18 -2.28 -13.14 17.19
C ALA A 18 -1.12 -13.21 18.20
N PHE A 19 0.03 -12.61 17.89
CA PHE A 19 1.15 -12.51 18.82
C PHE A 19 0.75 -11.80 20.12
N LYS A 20 0.07 -10.65 20.03
CA LYS A 20 -0.44 -9.92 21.20
C LYS A 20 -1.40 -10.74 22.06
N VAL A 21 -2.29 -11.50 21.42
CA VAL A 21 -3.21 -12.40 22.14
C VAL A 21 -2.44 -13.52 22.83
N THR A 22 -1.41 -14.09 22.18
CA THR A 22 -0.60 -15.17 22.78
C THR A 22 0.32 -14.71 23.91
N GLU A 23 0.70 -13.42 23.97
CA GLU A 23 1.50 -12.88 25.08
C GLU A 23 0.78 -12.97 26.42
N ASP A 24 -0.54 -12.75 26.43
CA ASP A 24 -1.36 -12.86 27.64
C ASP A 24 -2.77 -13.37 27.25
N PRO A 25 -2.93 -14.68 27.06
CA PRO A 25 -4.18 -15.27 26.58
C PRO A 25 -5.35 -15.03 27.53
N GLU A 26 -5.12 -14.95 28.84
CA GLU A 26 -6.19 -14.76 29.82
C GLU A 26 -6.77 -13.35 29.74
N ASN A 27 -5.92 -12.34 29.55
CA ASN A 27 -6.39 -10.95 29.50
C ASN A 27 -6.66 -10.43 28.09
N ASN A 28 -6.08 -11.02 27.04
CA ASN A 28 -6.15 -10.48 25.68
C ASN A 28 -7.13 -11.21 24.76
N THR A 29 -7.61 -12.39 25.15
CA THR A 29 -8.61 -13.13 24.35
C THR A 29 -9.93 -12.35 24.28
N GLY A 30 -10.42 -12.11 23.06
CA GLY A 30 -11.70 -11.43 22.81
C GLY A 30 -11.64 -9.90 22.82
N LYS A 31 -10.48 -9.29 23.09
CA LYS A 31 -10.27 -7.84 22.96
C LYS A 31 -10.12 -7.42 21.50
N SER A 32 -10.58 -6.22 21.15
CA SER A 32 -10.33 -5.67 19.81
C SER A 32 -8.87 -5.23 19.65
N ARG A 33 -8.38 -5.03 18.42
CA ARG A 33 -7.04 -4.48 18.15
C ARG A 33 -6.81 -3.18 18.93
N LYS A 34 -7.81 -2.31 18.96
CA LYS A 34 -7.76 -1.02 19.66
C LYS A 34 -7.61 -1.19 21.17
N ASP A 35 -8.30 -2.17 21.76
CA ASP A 35 -8.20 -2.49 23.19
C ASP A 35 -6.82 -3.09 23.55
N LEU A 36 -6.15 -3.71 22.58
CA LEU A 36 -4.78 -4.20 22.71
C LEU A 36 -3.71 -3.13 22.44
N GLY A 37 -4.12 -1.88 22.19
CA GLY A 37 -3.22 -0.78 21.84
C GLY A 37 -2.59 -0.90 20.45
N LEU A 38 -3.12 -1.80 19.61
CA LEU A 38 -2.67 -1.97 18.23
C LEU A 38 -3.36 -0.96 17.32
N LYS A 39 -2.63 -0.49 16.31
CA LYS A 39 -3.16 0.38 15.27
C LYS A 39 -4.23 -0.36 14.45
N GLU A 40 -5.31 0.33 14.12
CA GLU A 40 -6.32 -0.18 13.19
C GLU A 40 -5.69 -0.32 11.80
N PHE A 41 -5.85 -1.49 11.19
CA PHE A 41 -5.41 -1.74 9.83
C PHE A 41 -6.58 -1.48 8.89
N THR A 42 -6.43 -0.49 8.00
CA THR A 42 -7.47 -0.11 7.03
C THR A 42 -7.12 -0.55 5.62
N GLU A 43 -5.85 -0.43 5.25
CA GLU A 43 -5.33 -0.77 3.93
C GLU A 43 -3.84 -1.11 4.05
N THR A 44 -3.27 -1.71 3.00
CA THR A 44 -1.83 -2.00 2.91
C THR A 44 -1.04 -0.72 3.10
N GLU A 45 -0.12 -0.73 4.06
CA GLU A 45 0.63 0.44 4.47
C GLU A 45 2.14 0.19 4.37
N ILE A 46 2.89 1.21 3.96
CA ILE A 46 4.35 1.21 4.03
C ILE A 46 4.72 1.86 5.36
N ARG A 47 5.25 1.06 6.28
CA ARG A 47 5.78 1.55 7.55
C ARG A 47 7.25 1.87 7.37
N SER A 48 7.67 3.08 7.73
CA SER A 48 9.08 3.45 7.68
C SER A 48 9.50 4.34 8.83
N GLY A 49 10.69 4.07 9.37
CA GLY A 49 11.32 4.90 10.38
C GLY A 49 12.26 5.92 9.75
N VAL A 50 11.83 7.18 9.63
CA VAL A 50 12.70 8.28 9.19
C VAL A 50 13.12 9.09 10.41
N THR A 51 14.42 9.11 10.72
CA THR A 51 14.99 9.93 11.81
C THR A 51 14.34 9.73 13.20
N GLY A 52 13.89 8.50 13.51
CA GLY A 52 13.21 8.19 14.78
C GLY A 52 11.71 8.48 14.80
N TYR A 53 11.15 8.99 13.71
CA TYR A 53 9.71 9.15 13.52
C TYR A 53 9.16 8.00 12.68
N GLU A 54 8.09 7.38 13.16
CA GLU A 54 7.36 6.36 12.41
C GLU A 54 6.42 7.04 11.43
N VAL A 55 6.66 6.79 10.14
CA VAL A 55 5.84 7.26 9.04
C VAL A 55 5.07 6.07 8.50
N THR A 56 3.75 6.23 8.38
CA THR A 56 2.90 5.31 7.65
C THR A 56 2.46 5.97 6.34
N ILE A 57 2.72 5.31 5.22
CA ILE A 57 2.22 5.76 3.90
C ILE A 57 1.24 4.72 3.41
N THR A 58 0.02 5.15 3.07
CA THR A 58 -0.99 4.27 2.49
C THR A 58 -1.20 4.56 1.01
N GLN A 59 -1.89 3.67 0.30
CA GLN A 59 -2.28 3.92 -1.09
C GLN A 59 -3.12 5.21 -1.20
N ASN A 60 -4.04 5.43 -0.25
CA ASN A 60 -4.82 6.66 -0.20
C ASN A 60 -3.95 7.92 -0.06
N THR A 61 -2.91 7.87 0.79
CA THR A 61 -1.97 8.99 0.96
C THR A 61 -1.29 9.36 -0.36
N ILE A 62 -0.90 8.35 -1.15
CA ILE A 62 -0.26 8.55 -2.46
C ILE A 62 -1.26 9.13 -3.48
N ALA A 63 -2.48 8.57 -3.52
CA ALA A 63 -3.52 9.05 -4.43
C ALA A 63 -3.90 10.51 -4.18
N GLU A 64 -4.05 10.90 -2.91
CA GLU A 64 -4.32 12.28 -2.50
C GLU A 64 -3.16 13.21 -2.87
N LEU A 65 -1.92 12.80 -2.60
CA LEU A 65 -0.71 13.57 -2.96
C LEU A 65 -0.63 13.84 -4.46
N LEU A 66 -0.95 12.83 -5.27
CA LEU A 66 -0.91 12.92 -6.74
C LEU A 66 -2.19 13.55 -7.34
N LYS A 67 -3.22 13.81 -6.53
CA LYS A 67 -4.54 14.29 -6.96
C LYS A 67 -5.19 13.38 -8.02
N ILE A 68 -5.01 12.08 -7.89
CA ILE A 68 -5.60 11.07 -8.76
C ILE A 68 -6.64 10.25 -7.98
N PRO A 69 -7.68 9.71 -8.65
CA PRO A 69 -8.62 8.85 -7.97
C PRO A 69 -7.92 7.58 -7.48
N ASN A 70 -8.20 7.16 -6.25
CA ASN A 70 -7.63 5.96 -5.63
C ASN A 70 -8.28 4.68 -6.18
N GLN A 71 -8.16 4.48 -7.49
CA GLN A 71 -8.72 3.34 -8.22
C GLN A 71 -7.83 3.02 -9.42
N GLY A 72 -7.81 1.76 -9.82
CA GLY A 72 -7.04 1.33 -10.97
C GLY A 72 -6.95 -0.18 -11.02
N ILE A 73 -6.42 -0.68 -12.13
CA ILE A 73 -6.14 -2.11 -12.30
C ILE A 73 -4.64 -2.26 -12.38
N PHE A 74 -4.06 -2.96 -11.40
CA PHE A 74 -2.66 -3.35 -11.46
C PHE A 74 -2.54 -4.54 -12.41
N MET A 75 -1.85 -4.35 -13.54
CA MET A 75 -1.60 -5.40 -14.52
C MET A 75 -0.11 -5.66 -14.63
N THR A 76 0.31 -6.90 -14.37
CA THR A 76 1.67 -7.35 -14.62
C THR A 76 1.74 -7.97 -16.01
N PHE A 77 2.55 -7.38 -16.88
CA PHE A 77 2.83 -7.95 -18.19
C PHE A 77 4.20 -8.64 -18.17
N THR A 78 4.33 -9.74 -18.90
CA THR A 78 5.65 -10.20 -19.31
C THR A 78 6.17 -9.26 -20.41
N PRO A 79 7.48 -9.17 -20.66
CA PRO A 79 8.01 -8.29 -21.71
C PRO A 79 7.33 -8.50 -23.07
N THR A 80 6.97 -9.75 -23.38
CA THR A 80 6.31 -10.12 -24.63
C THR A 80 4.83 -9.74 -24.65
N SER A 81 4.08 -9.98 -23.57
CA SER A 81 2.65 -9.63 -23.51
C SER A 81 2.42 -8.13 -23.39
N GLY A 82 3.34 -7.41 -22.75
CA GLY A 82 3.28 -5.96 -22.58
C GLY A 82 3.39 -5.23 -23.92
N LYS A 83 4.27 -5.66 -24.82
CA LYS A 83 4.42 -5.05 -26.16
C LYS A 83 3.17 -5.19 -27.02
N MET A 84 2.42 -6.27 -26.85
CA MET A 84 1.18 -6.54 -27.60
C MET A 84 -0.06 -5.90 -26.98
N SER A 85 0.10 -5.29 -25.80
CA SER A 85 -0.97 -4.64 -25.06
C SER A 85 -1.52 -3.41 -25.78
N THR A 86 -2.83 -3.23 -25.73
CA THR A 86 -3.49 -2.00 -26.18
C THR A 86 -3.11 -0.79 -25.33
N PHE A 87 -2.64 -1.00 -24.09
CA PHE A 87 -2.20 0.08 -23.20
C PHE A 87 -0.96 0.79 -23.74
N VAL A 88 0.01 0.08 -24.31
CA VAL A 88 1.23 0.70 -24.88
C VAL A 88 0.88 1.67 -26.01
N LYS A 89 -0.03 1.26 -26.91
CA LYS A 89 -0.51 2.13 -27.99
C LYS A 89 -1.23 3.37 -27.45
N ARG A 90 -2.05 3.21 -26.41
CA ARG A 90 -2.79 4.31 -25.79
C ARG A 90 -1.89 5.28 -25.04
N ILE A 91 -0.89 4.77 -24.32
CA ILE A 91 0.12 5.58 -23.62
C ILE A 91 0.95 6.35 -24.64
N ALA A 92 1.45 5.69 -25.68
CA ALA A 92 2.24 6.34 -26.72
C ALA A 92 1.46 7.47 -27.40
N LYS A 93 0.19 7.24 -27.76
CA LYS A 93 -0.67 8.27 -28.31
C LYS A 93 -0.80 9.49 -27.38
N LYS A 94 -1.14 9.27 -26.11
CA LYS A 94 -1.29 10.37 -25.14
C LYS A 94 0.01 11.13 -24.89
N CYS A 95 1.14 10.44 -24.85
CA CYS A 95 2.42 11.04 -24.48
C CYS A 95 3.15 11.72 -25.65
N TYR A 96 2.89 11.32 -26.89
CA TYR A 96 3.70 11.77 -28.03
C TYR A 96 2.88 12.29 -29.23
N GLU A 97 1.60 11.92 -29.36
CA GLU A 97 0.77 12.32 -30.50
C GLU A 97 -0.20 13.45 -30.14
N ASP A 98 -0.78 13.40 -28.93
CA ASP A 98 -1.75 14.39 -28.44
C ASP A 98 -1.08 15.48 -27.54
N GLU A 99 0.26 15.51 -27.46
CA GLU A 99 1.02 16.39 -26.54
C GLU A 99 0.87 17.89 -26.87
N ASP A 100 0.58 18.24 -28.14
CA ASP A 100 0.40 19.62 -28.62
C ASP A 100 -1.06 20.12 -28.57
N ALA A 101 -2.01 19.31 -28.09
CA ALA A 101 -3.45 19.60 -28.18
C ALA A 101 -4.09 20.14 -26.88
N GLU A 102 -3.30 20.38 -25.82
CA GLU A 102 -3.77 20.85 -24.51
C GLU A 102 -3.13 22.18 -24.08
#